data_AF-D3AIX4-F1
#
_entry.id   AF-D3AIX4-F1
#
_cell.length_a   1.000
_cell.length_b   1.000
_cell.length_c   1.000
_cell.angle_alpha   90.00
_cell.angle_beta   90.00
_cell.angle_gamma   90.00
#
_symmetry.space_group_name_H-M   'P 1'
#
loop_
_entity.id
_entity.type
_entity.pdbx_description
1 polymer ?
#
loop_
_entity_poly.entity_id
_entity_poly.type
_entity_poly.pdbx_seq_one_letter_code
_entity_poly.pdbx_strand_id
1 'polypeptide(L)'
;MYDMNYAEIVKAYESLQSLNEVSYKFGISKGKVKKILITAGAYENEISRRVMELYATGKSTQEIAKELKISKSCVNMCLPYTKGAYRSDTPTINAMRIRKYREENS
;
A
#
# COMPACT_ATOMS: atom_id res chain seq x y z
N MET A 1 16.46 16.37 10.51
CA MET A 1 15.29 15.87 9.73
C MET A 1 15.56 14.39 9.52
N TYR A 2 14.85 13.49 10.21
CA TYR A 2 15.17 12.05 10.14
C TYR A 2 14.86 11.54 8.73
N ASP A 3 15.90 11.12 7.99
CA ASP A 3 15.75 10.31 6.79
C ASP A 3 15.08 9.00 7.19
N MET A 4 13.79 8.87 6.85
CA MET A 4 12.97 7.72 7.21
C MET A 4 13.36 6.54 6.33
N ASN A 5 14.11 5.59 6.88
CA ASN A 5 14.55 4.41 6.14
C ASN A 5 13.39 3.41 5.98
N TYR A 6 12.77 3.38 4.78
CA TYR A 6 11.68 2.44 4.47
C TYR A 6 12.08 0.98 4.67
N ALA A 7 13.35 0.63 4.48
CA ALA A 7 13.84 -0.73 4.70
C ALA A 7 13.80 -1.13 6.17
N GLU A 8 14.03 -0.21 7.11
CA GLU A 8 13.94 -0.49 8.54
C GLU A 8 12.51 -0.72 9.01
N ILE A 9 11.56 0.01 8.43
CA ILE A 9 10.13 -0.17 8.73
C ILE A 9 9.64 -1.52 8.22
N VAL A 10 10.08 -1.93 7.03
CA VAL A 10 9.77 -3.27 6.47
C VAL A 10 10.36 -4.36 7.36
N LYS A 11 11.66 -4.30 7.68
CA LYS A 11 12.32 -5.28 8.56
C LYS A 11 11.67 -5.36 9.94
N ALA A 12 11.29 -4.22 10.51
CA ALA A 12 10.61 -4.21 11.80
C ALA A 12 9.21 -4.85 11.71
N TYR A 13 8.48 -4.65 10.62
CA TYR A 13 7.21 -5.32 10.40
C TYR A 13 7.38 -6.83 10.22
N GLU A 14 8.38 -7.27 9.46
CA GLU A 14 8.69 -8.70 9.30
C GLU A 14 8.98 -9.38 10.65
N SER A 15 9.66 -8.68 11.57
CA SER A 15 9.95 -9.19 12.91
C SER A 15 8.78 -9.12 13.89
N LEU A 16 8.01 -8.03 13.87
CA LEU A 16 6.94 -7.77 14.86
C LEU A 16 5.58 -8.30 14.42
N GLN A 17 5.36 -8.46 13.11
CA GLN A 17 4.08 -8.86 12.49
C GLN A 17 2.89 -7.97 12.94
N SER A 18 3.17 -6.74 13.37
CA SER A 18 2.19 -5.85 14.01
C SER A 18 2.36 -4.41 13.55
N LEU A 19 1.32 -3.88 12.87
CA LEU A 19 1.27 -2.47 12.50
C LEU A 19 1.29 -1.53 13.72
N ASN A 20 0.78 -2.01 14.87
CA ASN A 20 0.72 -1.23 16.09
C ASN A 20 2.11 -1.06 16.70
N GLU A 21 2.88 -2.14 16.79
CA GLU A 21 4.21 -2.10 17.37
C GLU A 21 5.20 -1.36 16.48
N VAL A 22 5.11 -1.52 15.16
CA VAL A 22 5.91 -0.73 14.21
C VAL A 22 5.54 0.76 14.29
N SER A 23 4.24 1.08 14.40
CA SER A 23 3.79 2.47 14.60
C SER A 23 4.38 3.09 15.87
N TYR A 24 4.36 2.36 16.99
CA TYR A 24 4.93 2.79 18.25
C TYR A 24 6.46 2.94 18.17
N LYS A 25 7.16 1.95 17.61
CA LYS A 25 8.62 1.92 17.46
C LYS A 25 9.17 3.09 16.65
N PHE A 26 8.49 3.48 15.58
CA PHE A 26 8.95 4.54 14.68
C PHE A 26 8.25 5.89 14.89
N GLY A 27 7.30 5.98 15.83
CA GLY A 27 6.56 7.22 16.10
C GLY A 27 5.74 7.74 14.90
N ILE A 28 5.27 6.84 14.03
CA ILE A 28 4.48 7.20 12.83
C ILE A 28 3.09 6.57 12.89
N SER A 29 2.11 7.16 12.21
CA SER A 29 0.75 6.61 12.18
C SER A 29 0.68 5.24 11.50
N LYS A 30 -0.22 4.36 11.96
CA LYS A 30 -0.47 3.04 11.35
C LYS A 30 -0.76 3.12 9.84
N GLY A 31 -1.49 4.17 9.41
CA GLY A 31 -1.76 4.40 8.00
C GLY A 31 -0.48 4.70 7.20
N LYS A 32 0.49 5.41 7.78
CA LYS A 32 1.81 5.64 7.18
C LYS A 32 2.59 4.33 7.09
N VAL A 33 2.64 3.54 8.17
CA VAL A 33 3.27 2.21 8.19
C VAL A 33 2.69 1.33 7.07
N LYS A 34 1.36 1.18 7.03
CA LYS A 34 0.66 0.35 6.04
C LYS A 34 0.97 0.77 4.60
N LYS A 35 0.98 2.08 4.32
CA LYS A 35 1.36 2.60 2.99
C LYS A 35 2.79 2.28 2.61
N ILE A 36 3.73 2.38 3.55
CA ILE A 36 5.14 2.05 3.32
C ILE A 36 5.26 0.57 2.98
N LEU A 37 4.63 -0.31 3.75
CA LEU A 37 4.69 -1.75 3.52
C LEU A 37 4.05 -2.14 2.19
N ILE A 38 2.89 -1.58 1.83
CA ILE A 38 2.26 -1.81 0.52
C ILE A 38 3.16 -1.31 -0.62
N THR A 39 3.79 -0.15 -0.45
CA THR A 39 4.73 0.39 -1.45
C THR A 39 5.97 -0.51 -1.61
N ALA A 40 6.40 -1.16 -0.52
CA ALA A 40 7.49 -2.12 -0.52
C ALA A 40 7.08 -3.54 -0.96
N GLY A 41 5.78 -3.83 -1.11
CA GLY A 41 5.26 -5.18 -1.35
C GLY A 41 5.28 -6.10 -0.13
N ALA A 42 5.56 -5.56 1.06
CA ALA A 42 5.69 -6.31 2.32
C ALA A 42 4.37 -6.44 3.11
N TYR A 43 3.26 -5.94 2.57
CA TYR A 43 1.93 -6.08 3.15
C TYR A 43 0.91 -6.37 2.07
N GLU A 44 0.24 -7.50 2.20
CA GLU A 44 -0.92 -7.87 1.39
C GLU A 44 -1.97 -8.53 2.29
N ASN A 45 -3.22 -8.18 2.04
CA ASN A 45 -4.40 -8.90 2.49
C ASN A 45 -5.48 -8.82 1.39
N GLU A 46 -6.56 -9.60 1.55
CA GLU A 46 -7.65 -9.68 0.57
C GLU A 46 -8.18 -8.30 0.14
N ILE A 47 -8.43 -7.40 1.10
CA ILE A 47 -8.92 -6.05 0.81
C ILE A 47 -7.90 -5.24 0.00
N SER A 48 -6.63 -5.24 0.40
CA SER A 48 -5.59 -4.50 -0.31
C SER A 48 -5.36 -5.04 -1.73
N ARG A 49 -5.41 -6.36 -1.92
CA ARG A 49 -5.35 -7.00 -3.24
C ARG A 49 -6.51 -6.55 -4.11
N ARG A 50 -7.73 -6.63 -3.57
CA ARG A 50 -8.94 -6.25 -4.31
C ARG A 50 -8.97 -4.76 -4.67
N VAL A 51 -8.52 -3.89 -3.76
CA VAL A 51 -8.35 -2.46 -4.04
C VAL A 51 -7.35 -2.25 -5.19
N MET A 52 -6.20 -2.93 -5.15
CA MET A 52 -5.17 -2.82 -6.19
C MET A 52 -5.66 -3.33 -7.55
N GLU A 53 -6.40 -4.45 -7.59
CA GLU A 53 -7.01 -4.99 -8.80
C GLU A 53 -7.99 -4.00 -9.44
N LEU A 54 -8.94 -3.47 -8.66
CA LEU A 54 -9.93 -2.52 -9.15
C LEU A 54 -9.30 -1.18 -9.56
N TYR A 55 -8.26 -0.74 -8.84
CA TYR A 55 -7.51 0.45 -9.21
C TYR A 55 -6.77 0.25 -10.54
N ALA A 56 -6.21 -0.94 -10.78
CA ALA A 56 -5.54 -1.27 -12.04
C ALA A 56 -6.49 -1.30 -13.25
N THR A 57 -7.80 -1.49 -13.06
CA THR A 57 -8.80 -1.35 -14.13
C THR A 57 -9.20 0.10 -14.41
N GLY A 58 -8.57 1.09 -13.75
CA GLY A 58 -8.86 2.52 -13.93
C GLY A 58 -10.02 3.06 -13.09
N LYS A 59 -10.57 2.29 -12.14
CA LYS A 59 -11.66 2.77 -11.27
C LYS A 59 -11.14 3.84 -10.30
N SER A 60 -11.95 4.86 -10.07
CA SER A 60 -11.66 5.88 -9.07
C SER A 60 -11.75 5.32 -7.65
N THR A 61 -11.11 5.99 -6.69
CA THR A 61 -11.20 5.61 -5.27
C THR A 61 -12.63 5.60 -4.73
N GLN A 62 -13.53 6.39 -5.33
CA GLN A 62 -14.94 6.43 -4.97
C GLN A 62 -15.70 5.19 -5.46
N GLU A 63 -15.45 4.77 -6.70
CA GLU A 63 -16.06 3.57 -7.27
C GLU A 63 -15.59 2.32 -6.52
N ILE A 64 -14.29 2.23 -6.23
CA ILE A 64 -13.72 1.12 -5.44
C ILE A 64 -14.33 1.07 -4.03
N ALA A 65 -14.44 2.22 -3.35
CA ALA A 65 -15.05 2.29 -2.03
C ALA A 65 -16.51 1.80 -2.05
N LYS A 66 -17.28 2.20 -3.06
CA LYS A 66 -18.67 1.78 -3.25
C LYS A 66 -18.78 0.28 -3.52
N GLU A 67 -17.95 -0.25 -4.41
CA GLU A 67 -17.97 -1.66 -4.82
C GLU A 67 -17.56 -2.60 -3.69
N LEU A 68 -16.53 -2.24 -2.93
CA LEU A 68 -16.05 -3.04 -1.79
C LEU A 68 -16.79 -2.75 -0.49
N LYS A 69 -17.74 -1.80 -0.49
CA LYS A 69 -18.47 -1.35 0.70
C LYS A 69 -17.54 -0.94 1.85
N ILE A 70 -16.44 -0.26 1.53
CA ILE A 70 -15.46 0.26 2.49
C ILE A 70 -15.35 1.78 2.39
N SER A 71 -14.75 2.43 3.38
CA SER A 71 -14.53 3.87 3.33
C SER A 71 -13.46 4.26 2.28
N LYS A 72 -13.60 5.46 1.71
CA LYS A 72 -12.56 6.08 0.86
C LYS A 72 -11.19 6.13 1.57
N SER A 73 -11.18 6.32 2.89
CA SER A 73 -9.97 6.29 3.69
C SER A 73 -9.30 4.91 3.67
N CYS A 74 -10.08 3.83 3.77
CA CYS A 74 -9.58 2.46 3.66
C CYS A 74 -8.95 2.19 2.28
N VAL A 75 -9.62 2.61 1.20
CA VAL A 75 -9.07 2.54 -0.17
C VAL A 75 -7.74 3.29 -0.26
N ASN A 76 -7.69 4.54 0.22
CA ASN A 76 -6.48 5.36 0.20
C ASN A 76 -5.32 4.77 1.02
N MET A 77 -5.60 4.02 2.08
CA MET A 77 -4.56 3.32 2.84
C MET A 77 -4.02 2.08 2.13
N CYS A 78 -4.78 1.51 1.19
CA CYS A 78 -4.38 0.36 0.40
C CYS A 78 -3.66 0.74 -0.90
N LEU A 79 -3.65 2.03 -1.27
CA LEU A 79 -2.93 2.53 -2.42
C LEU A 79 -1.49 2.93 -2.04
N PRO A 80 -0.51 2.77 -2.96
CA PRO A 80 0.88 3.15 -2.73
C PRO A 80 1.03 4.63 -2.36
N TYR A 81 2.13 4.95 -1.68
CA TYR A 81 2.43 6.34 -1.33
C TYR A 81 2.75 7.16 -2.59
N THR A 82 1.79 7.93 -3.09
CA THR A 82 2.02 8.90 -4.17
C THR A 82 2.36 10.26 -3.56
N LYS A 83 3.63 10.66 -3.59
CA LYS A 83 3.97 12.09 -3.48
C LYS A 83 3.52 12.76 -4.79
N GLY A 84 2.42 13.50 -4.75
CA GLY A 84 2.13 14.52 -5.78
C GLY A 84 1.39 14.12 -7.06
N ALA A 85 0.69 12.99 -7.13
CA ALA A 85 -0.10 12.64 -8.33
C ALA A 85 -1.60 12.51 -8.01
N TYR A 86 -2.26 13.65 -7.82
CA TYR A 86 -3.67 13.74 -8.18
C TYR A 86 -3.69 13.83 -9.71
N ARG A 87 -4.14 12.75 -10.38
CA ARG A 87 -4.31 12.63 -11.84
C ARG A 87 -3.01 12.68 -12.69
N SER A 88 -2.22 11.62 -12.72
CA SER A 88 -1.38 11.39 -13.91
C SER A 88 -1.54 9.97 -14.41
N ASP A 89 -1.75 9.87 -15.73
CA ASP A 89 -1.94 8.68 -16.56
C ASP A 89 -0.68 7.80 -16.65
N THR A 90 -0.12 7.41 -15.51
CA THR A 90 1.03 6.51 -15.46
C THR A 90 0.73 5.34 -14.54
N PRO A 91 0.92 4.08 -15.01
CA PRO A 91 0.79 2.93 -14.14
C PRO A 91 1.80 3.09 -13.02
N THR A 92 1.31 3.34 -11.81
CA THR A 92 2.14 3.46 -10.62
C THR A 92 3.07 2.26 -10.54
N ILE A 93 4.32 2.47 -10.13
CA ILE A 93 5.41 1.47 -10.05
C ILE A 93 4.95 0.13 -9.42
N ASN A 94 3.88 0.15 -8.63
CA ASN A 94 3.28 -1.05 -8.04
C ASN A 94 2.62 -2.00 -9.07
N ALA A 95 2.01 -1.49 -10.15
CA ALA A 95 1.48 -2.31 -11.24
C ALA A 95 2.58 -3.11 -11.95
N MET A 96 3.79 -2.52 -12.07
CA MET A 96 4.96 -3.21 -12.64
C MET A 96 5.50 -4.30 -11.70
N ARG A 97 5.42 -4.11 -10.37
CA ARG A 97 5.85 -5.12 -9.39
C ARG A 97 4.88 -6.29 -9.23
N ILE A 98 3.57 -6.05 -9.30
CA ILE A 98 2.56 -7.12 -9.32
C ILE A 98 2.77 -8.05 -10.52
N ARG A 99 3.15 -7.51 -11.70
CA ARG A 99 3.51 -8.35 -12.86
C ARG A 99 4.70 -9.26 -12.57
N LYS A 100 5.77 -8.71 -11.98
CA LYS A 100 6.99 -9.47 -11.69
C LYS A 100 6.77 -10.62 -10.69
N TYR A 101 5.95 -10.41 -9.66
CA TYR A 101 5.63 -11.48 -8.70
C TYR A 101 4.77 -12.61 -9.32
N ARG A 102 3.90 -12.29 -10.29
CA ARG A 102 3.09 -13.29 -11.02
C ARG A 102 3.91 -14.12 -12.01
N GLU A 103 4.99 -13.55 -12.57
CA GLU A 103 5.92 -14.26 -13.45
C GLU A 103 6.91 -15.15 -12.68
N GLU A 104 7.25 -14.79 -11.44
CA GLU A 104 8.21 -15.55 -10.61
C GLU A 104 7.59 -16.74 -9.86
N ASN A 105 6.25 -16.92 -9.89
CA ASN A 105 5.53 -17.99 -9.18
C ASN A 105 4.60 -18.83 -10.10
N SER A 106 4.80 -18.82 -11.42
CA SER A 106 4.11 -19.67 -12.40
C SER A 106 4.95 -20.85 -12.84
#